data_AF-A0A6N7AFG1-F1
#
_entry.id   AF-A0A6N7AFG1-F1
#
_cell.length_a   1.000
_cell.length_b   1.000
_cell.length_c   1.000
_cell.angle_alpha   90.00
_cell.angle_beta   90.00
_cell.angle_gamma   90.00
#
_symmetry.space_group_name_H-M   'P 1'
#
loop_
_entity.id
_entity.type
_entity.pdbx_description
1 polymer ?
#
loop_
_entity_poly.entity_id
_entity_poly.type
_entity_poly.pdbx_seq_one_letter_code
_entity_poly.pdbx_strand_id
1 'polypeptide(L)'
;MVTGGDGSIVATLDGTPALEVLKQDIGEILARDLRRIAGYIHVGLSAGKEDDGFMVHPLWGVDLHHGRVALGVPVASGEALVFVRRDPSAAQNDLRRTLRVLRQRTGGLVRGALYFSCVGRVPSLFGGESAELAMIRTELGDIPLTGFYANGEIRHNRLYGYTGVLTLFL
;
A
#
# COMPACT_ATOMS: atom_id res chain seq x y z
N MET A 1 -11.00 9.91 -11.51
CA MET A 1 -9.83 10.27 -12.35
C MET A 1 -9.38 11.68 -12.03
N VAL A 2 -8.09 11.99 -12.10
CA VAL A 2 -7.58 13.35 -11.87
C VAL A 2 -7.97 14.25 -13.03
N THR A 3 -8.66 15.35 -12.71
CA THR A 3 -9.17 16.33 -13.69
C THR A 3 -8.58 17.73 -13.51
N GLY A 4 -7.82 17.97 -12.45
CA GLY A 4 -7.19 19.26 -12.21
C GLY A 4 -6.22 19.22 -11.03
N GLY A 5 -5.15 20.00 -11.12
CA GLY A 5 -4.06 20.00 -10.16
C GLY A 5 -2.75 20.49 -10.80
N ASP A 6 -1.70 20.56 -9.98
CA ASP A 6 -0.34 20.86 -10.43
C ASP A 6 0.67 20.10 -9.56
N GLY A 7 1.64 19.45 -10.22
CA GLY A 7 2.63 18.60 -9.57
C GLY A 7 2.00 17.58 -8.62
N SER A 8 2.28 17.73 -7.32
CA SER A 8 1.80 16.86 -6.24
C SER A 8 0.49 17.32 -5.59
N ILE A 9 -0.12 18.38 -6.11
CA ILE A 9 -1.38 18.93 -5.60
C ILE A 9 -2.51 18.52 -6.55
N VAL A 10 -3.47 17.77 -6.02
CA VAL A 10 -4.68 17.39 -6.75
C VAL A 10 -5.82 18.29 -6.32
N ALA A 11 -6.36 19.05 -7.28
CA ALA A 11 -7.46 19.96 -7.04
C ALA A 11 -8.82 19.31 -7.28
N THR A 12 -8.96 18.54 -8.37
CA THR A 12 -10.23 17.88 -8.71
C THR A 12 -10.06 16.44 -9.17
N LEU A 13 -11.03 15.62 -8.78
CA LEU A 13 -11.24 14.24 -9.20
C LEU A 13 -12.62 14.16 -9.86
N ASP A 14 -12.67 13.78 -11.14
CA ASP A 14 -13.89 13.70 -11.93
C ASP A 14 -14.73 14.99 -11.86
N GLY A 15 -14.07 16.15 -11.90
CA GLY A 15 -14.68 17.47 -11.78
C GLY A 15 -15.09 17.89 -10.35
N THR A 16 -14.99 16.98 -9.37
CA THR A 16 -15.33 17.24 -7.96
C THR A 16 -14.07 17.65 -7.18
N PRO A 17 -14.13 18.60 -6.22
CA PRO A 17 -12.99 18.92 -5.38
C PRO A 17 -12.41 17.67 -4.70
N ALA A 18 -11.09 17.48 -4.79
CA ALA A 18 -10.43 16.25 -4.34
C ALA A 18 -10.64 15.98 -2.84
N LEU A 19 -10.70 17.05 -2.02
CA LEU A 19 -11.00 16.94 -0.60
C LEU A 19 -12.42 16.43 -0.34
N GLU A 20 -13.39 16.77 -1.18
CA GLU A 20 -14.77 16.29 -1.02
C GLU A 20 -14.87 14.81 -1.37
N VAL A 21 -14.21 14.36 -2.45
CA VAL A 21 -14.11 12.93 -2.78
C VAL A 21 -13.41 12.16 -1.65
N LEU A 22 -12.33 12.71 -1.10
CA LEU A 22 -11.65 12.12 0.06
C LEU A 22 -12.61 11.93 1.25
N LYS A 23 -13.37 12.97 1.62
CA LYS A 23 -14.32 12.90 2.74
C LYS A 23 -15.42 11.87 2.53
N GLN A 24 -15.89 11.72 1.29
CA GLN A 24 -16.88 10.71 0.92
C GLN A 24 -16.31 9.30 1.08
N ASP A 25 -15.11 9.05 0.55
CA ASP A 25 -14.46 7.73 0.56
C ASP A 25 -14.08 7.25 1.97
N ILE A 26 -13.59 8.15 2.83
CA ILE A 26 -13.19 7.79 4.21
C ILE A 26 -14.39 7.64 5.15
N GLY A 27 -15.58 8.05 4.72
CA GLY A 27 -16.82 8.02 5.48
C GLY A 27 -16.92 9.12 6.56
N GLU A 28 -18.15 9.32 7.05
CA GLU A 28 -18.50 10.45 7.92
C GLU A 28 -17.67 10.55 9.20
N ILE A 29 -17.32 9.41 9.82
CA ILE A 29 -16.63 9.40 11.11
C ILE A 29 -15.23 10.02 10.97
N LEU A 30 -14.49 9.65 9.92
CA LEU A 30 -13.15 10.18 9.67
C LEU A 30 -13.21 11.58 9.06
N ALA A 31 -14.23 11.88 8.25
CA ALA A 31 -14.45 13.20 7.67
C ALA A 31 -14.67 14.30 8.72
N ARG A 32 -15.16 13.95 9.92
CA ARG A 32 -15.33 14.89 11.06
C ARG A 32 -14.00 15.35 11.67
N ASP A 33 -12.93 14.57 11.56
CA ASP A 33 -11.62 14.92 12.10
C ASP A 33 -10.49 14.43 11.19
N LEU A 34 -10.16 15.24 10.19
CA LEU A 34 -9.12 14.93 9.21
C LEU A 34 -7.69 14.86 9.81
N ARG A 35 -7.49 15.20 11.08
CA ARG A 35 -6.19 14.94 11.74
C ARG A 35 -5.97 13.45 11.96
N ARG A 36 -7.05 12.65 12.03
CA ARG A 36 -7.01 11.21 12.26
C ARG A 36 -6.71 10.38 11.00
N ILE A 37 -6.77 10.99 9.82
CA ILE A 37 -6.48 10.28 8.57
C ILE A 37 -4.98 10.24 8.24
N ALA A 38 -4.17 11.09 8.88
CA ALA A 38 -2.73 11.10 8.69
C ALA A 38 -2.11 9.74 9.05
N GLY A 39 -1.36 9.15 8.12
CA GLY A 39 -0.75 7.82 8.28
C GLY A 39 -1.73 6.64 8.24
N TYR A 40 -3.04 6.88 8.19
CA TYR A 40 -4.07 5.86 8.07
C TYR A 40 -4.63 5.77 6.64
N ILE A 41 -4.87 6.92 6.01
CA ILE A 41 -5.31 7.03 4.62
C ILE A 41 -4.13 7.37 3.72
N HIS A 42 -4.08 6.70 2.58
CA HIS A 42 -3.07 6.82 1.54
C HIS A 42 -3.78 6.97 0.19
N VAL A 43 -3.00 7.11 -0.87
CA VAL A 43 -3.52 7.13 -2.24
C VAL A 43 -2.98 5.95 -3.04
N GLY A 44 -3.84 5.33 -3.84
CA GLY A 44 -3.45 4.43 -4.90
C GLY A 44 -3.44 5.18 -6.22
N LEU A 45 -2.31 5.17 -6.92
CA LEU A 45 -2.20 5.65 -8.30
C LEU A 45 -2.06 4.46 -9.24
N SER A 46 -2.73 4.49 -10.39
CA SER A 46 -2.63 3.38 -11.36
C SER A 46 -1.17 3.09 -11.73
N ALA A 47 -0.81 1.81 -11.74
CA ALA A 47 0.52 1.36 -12.12
C ALA A 47 0.81 1.48 -13.63
N GLY A 48 -0.12 2.02 -14.42
CA GLY A 48 0.01 2.29 -15.85
C GLY A 48 -0.84 1.34 -16.71
N LYS A 49 -0.73 1.45 -18.03
CA LYS A 49 -1.59 0.70 -18.98
C LYS A 49 -1.36 -0.82 -19.01
N GLU A 50 -0.22 -1.27 -18.50
CA GLU A 50 0.19 -2.69 -18.52
C GLU A 50 -0.05 -3.41 -17.17
N ASP A 51 -0.48 -2.67 -16.14
CA ASP A 51 -0.66 -3.17 -14.79
C ASP A 51 -1.96 -2.56 -14.24
N ASP A 52 -2.98 -3.41 -14.06
CA ASP A 52 -4.29 -3.03 -13.52
C ASP A 52 -4.26 -2.73 -12.01
N GLY A 53 -3.10 -2.87 -11.38
CA GLY A 53 -2.86 -2.56 -9.99
C GLY A 53 -2.69 -1.06 -9.69
N PHE A 54 -2.62 -0.77 -8.39
CA PHE A 54 -2.35 0.55 -7.85
C PHE A 54 -1.05 0.54 -7.05
N MET A 55 -0.25 1.60 -7.23
CA MET A 55 0.89 1.90 -6.37
C MET A 55 0.45 2.81 -5.23
N VAL A 56 0.79 2.43 -4.01
CA VAL A 56 0.40 3.18 -2.81
C VAL A 56 1.41 4.26 -2.51
N HIS A 57 0.92 5.50 -2.35
CA HIS A 57 1.71 6.66 -1.98
C HIS A 57 1.13 7.35 -0.73
N PRO A 58 1.96 8.05 0.06
CA PRO A 58 1.46 8.77 1.22
C PRO A 58 0.61 9.98 0.81
N LEU A 59 -0.50 10.18 1.51
CA LEU A 59 -1.26 11.43 1.51
C LEU A 59 -0.58 12.40 2.49
N TRP A 60 0.04 13.47 1.98
CA TRP A 60 0.85 14.40 2.77
C TRP A 60 0.01 15.45 3.50
N GLY A 61 -1.10 15.85 2.91
CA GLY A 61 -1.94 16.87 3.51
C GLY A 61 -3.21 17.15 2.75
N VAL A 62 -4.03 17.98 3.36
CA VAL A 62 -5.29 18.48 2.80
C VAL A 62 -5.30 20.00 2.90
N ASP A 63 -5.81 20.66 1.87
CA ASP A 63 -6.07 22.09 1.86
C ASP A 63 -7.57 22.31 2.04
N LEU A 64 -7.96 22.72 3.24
CA LEU A 64 -9.36 22.99 3.59
C LEU A 64 -9.93 24.22 2.89
N HIS A 65 -9.08 25.20 2.56
CA HIS A 65 -9.52 26.46 1.96
C HIS A 65 -9.83 26.29 0.48
N HIS A 66 -8.99 25.53 -0.23
CA HIS A 66 -9.13 25.36 -1.68
C HIS A 66 -9.71 23.99 -2.07
N GLY A 67 -10.01 23.11 -1.11
CA GLY A 67 -10.61 21.80 -1.37
C GLY A 67 -9.66 20.79 -2.05
N ARG A 68 -8.35 20.89 -1.78
CA ARG A 68 -7.29 20.13 -2.48
C ARG A 68 -6.64 19.10 -1.57
N VAL A 69 -5.91 18.16 -2.16
CA VAL A 69 -5.07 17.18 -1.45
C VAL A 69 -3.64 17.22 -1.97
N ALA A 70 -2.68 16.96 -1.09
CA ALA A 70 -1.25 16.91 -1.41
C ALA A 70 -0.73 15.49 -1.28
N LEU A 71 0.07 15.05 -2.26
CA LEU A 71 0.59 13.70 -2.39
C LEU A 71 2.11 13.69 -2.29
N GLY A 72 2.69 12.55 -1.94
CA GLY A 72 4.15 12.40 -1.92
C GLY A 72 4.81 12.25 -3.29
N VAL A 73 4.04 12.31 -4.38
CA VAL A 73 4.50 12.15 -5.77
C VAL A 73 3.74 13.09 -6.70
N PRO A 74 4.31 13.50 -7.85
CA PRO A 74 3.58 14.21 -8.89
C PRO A 74 2.51 13.30 -9.53
N VAL A 75 1.39 13.88 -9.96
CA VAL A 75 0.30 13.16 -10.61
C VAL A 75 -0.16 13.92 -11.85
N ALA A 76 -0.24 13.23 -12.99
CA ALA A 76 -0.73 13.83 -14.22
C ALA A 76 -2.26 13.85 -14.30
N SER A 77 -2.79 14.83 -15.04
CA SER A 77 -4.21 14.83 -15.41
C SER A 77 -4.54 13.58 -16.24
N GLY A 78 -5.69 12.97 -15.96
CA GLY A 78 -6.12 11.72 -16.57
C GLY A 78 -5.67 10.46 -15.82
N GLU A 79 -4.84 10.57 -14.79
CA GLU A 79 -4.48 9.41 -13.96
C GLU A 79 -5.64 8.96 -13.07
N ALA A 80 -5.76 7.64 -12.88
CA ALA A 80 -6.68 7.09 -11.91
C ALA A 80 -6.07 7.17 -10.51
N LEU A 81 -6.79 7.83 -9.61
CA LEU A 81 -6.45 7.98 -8.20
C LEU A 81 -7.60 7.42 -7.37
N VAL A 82 -7.26 6.59 -6.40
CA VAL A 82 -8.19 6.07 -5.38
C VAL A 82 -7.64 6.36 -3.99
N PHE A 83 -8.51 6.56 -3.00
CA PHE A 83 -8.08 6.62 -1.60
C PHE A 83 -8.08 5.22 -1.02
N VAL A 84 -7.00 4.86 -0.33
CA VAL A 84 -6.85 3.54 0.29
C VAL A 84 -6.60 3.68 1.78
N ARG A 85 -7.13 2.74 2.55
CA ARG A 85 -6.96 2.69 4.01
C ARG A 85 -5.96 1.62 4.40
N ARG A 86 -5.22 1.88 5.47
CA ARG A 86 -4.36 0.91 6.11
C ARG A 86 -5.20 -0.05 6.97
N ASP A 87 -5.57 -1.19 6.39
CA ASP A 87 -6.45 -2.19 7.02
C ASP A 87 -5.66 -3.44 7.46
N PRO A 88 -5.47 -3.67 8.78
CA PRO A 88 -4.76 -4.84 9.29
C PRO A 88 -5.34 -6.17 8.84
N SER A 89 -6.67 -6.29 8.82
CA SER A 89 -7.35 -7.52 8.44
C SER A 89 -7.11 -7.83 6.97
N ALA A 90 -7.24 -6.82 6.10
CA ALA A 90 -6.97 -6.98 4.67
C ALA A 90 -5.51 -7.36 4.42
N ALA A 91 -4.55 -6.65 5.04
CA ALA A 91 -3.13 -6.90 4.86
C ALA A 91 -2.71 -8.32 5.32
N GLN A 92 -3.20 -8.76 6.48
CA GLN A 92 -2.91 -10.09 7.00
C GLN A 92 -3.56 -11.19 6.16
N ASN A 93 -4.80 -11.01 5.73
CA ASN A 93 -5.49 -11.99 4.89
C ASN A 93 -4.82 -12.12 3.53
N ASP A 94 -4.38 -11.01 2.95
CA ASP A 94 -3.64 -11.00 1.68
C ASP A 94 -2.29 -11.74 1.79
N LEU A 95 -1.54 -11.50 2.87
CA LEU A 95 -0.29 -12.21 3.13
C LEU A 95 -0.51 -13.72 3.29
N ARG A 96 -1.48 -14.16 4.11
CA ARG A 96 -1.80 -15.60 4.27
C ARG A 96 -2.20 -16.24 2.95
N ARG A 97 -3.06 -15.57 2.18
CA ARG A 97 -3.49 -16.03 0.85
C ARG A 97 -2.29 -16.23 -0.07
N THR A 98 -1.40 -15.25 -0.16
CA THR A 98 -0.20 -15.30 -1.00
C THR A 98 0.73 -16.44 -0.58
N LEU A 99 0.97 -16.60 0.72
CA LEU A 99 1.81 -17.69 1.24
C LEU A 99 1.25 -19.08 0.92
N ARG A 100 -0.08 -19.27 1.02
CA ARG A 100 -0.74 -20.53 0.65
C ARG A 100 -0.59 -20.84 -0.83
N VAL A 101 -0.74 -19.84 -1.70
CA VAL A 101 -0.50 -19.98 -3.14
C VAL A 101 0.94 -20.39 -3.41
N LEU A 102 1.92 -19.76 -2.74
CA LEU A 102 3.34 -20.10 -2.89
C LEU A 102 3.65 -21.52 -2.39
N ARG A 103 3.09 -21.93 -1.25
CA ARG A 103 3.22 -23.30 -0.74
C ARG A 103 2.73 -24.33 -1.76
N GLN A 104 1.56 -24.08 -2.36
CA GLN A 104 0.99 -24.96 -3.38
C GLN A 104 1.89 -25.01 -4.62
N ARG A 105 2.33 -23.85 -5.13
CA ARG A 105 3.19 -23.77 -6.33
C ARG A 105 4.56 -24.43 -6.16
N THR A 106 5.09 -24.46 -4.94
CA THR A 106 6.40 -25.04 -4.62
C THR A 106 6.33 -26.50 -4.21
N GLY A 107 5.12 -27.08 -4.09
CA GLY A 107 4.93 -28.45 -3.60
C GLY A 107 5.40 -28.66 -2.15
N GLY A 108 5.58 -27.59 -1.38
CA GLY A 108 6.14 -27.64 -0.02
C GLY A 108 7.64 -27.92 0.05
N LEU A 109 8.38 -27.85 -1.08
CA LEU A 109 9.81 -28.16 -1.15
C LEU A 109 10.72 -26.96 -0.83
N VAL A 110 10.24 -25.98 -0.06
CA VAL A 110 11.03 -24.77 0.23
C VAL A 110 12.20 -25.12 1.16
N ARG A 111 13.43 -24.84 0.72
CA ARG A 111 14.69 -25.07 1.44
C ARG A 111 15.20 -23.85 2.19
N GLY A 112 14.68 -22.67 1.86
CA GLY A 112 15.00 -21.42 2.54
C GLY A 112 14.27 -20.24 1.90
N ALA A 113 14.29 -19.09 2.59
CA ALA A 113 13.64 -17.89 2.11
C ALA A 113 14.37 -16.60 2.51
N LEU A 114 14.24 -15.59 1.65
CA LEU A 114 14.58 -14.20 1.96
C LEU A 114 13.31 -13.37 1.96
N TYR A 115 13.08 -12.62 3.04
CA TYR A 115 11.91 -11.76 3.17
C TYR A 115 12.29 -10.30 3.44
N PHE A 116 11.88 -9.42 2.53
CA PHE A 116 12.10 -7.98 2.62
C PHE A 116 10.75 -7.32 2.86
N SER A 117 10.60 -6.55 3.96
CA SER A 117 9.36 -5.85 4.27
C SER A 117 9.59 -4.34 4.23
N CYS A 118 8.75 -3.62 3.50
CA CYS A 118 8.80 -2.17 3.48
C CYS A 118 8.49 -1.60 4.88
N VAL A 119 9.24 -0.60 5.36
CA VAL A 119 8.98 0.11 6.63
C VAL A 119 7.57 0.71 6.70
N GLY A 120 6.95 1.00 5.55
CA GLY A 120 5.56 1.43 5.45
C GLY A 120 4.53 0.37 5.89
N ARG A 121 4.92 -0.91 5.96
CA ARG A 121 4.09 -2.04 6.39
C ARG A 121 4.01 -2.21 7.90
N VAL A 122 4.63 -1.32 8.67
CA VAL A 122 4.64 -1.14 10.15
C VAL A 122 4.17 -2.34 11.00
N PRO A 123 4.90 -2.75 12.05
CA PRO A 123 4.54 -3.92 12.87
C PRO A 123 3.07 -3.97 13.34
N SER A 124 2.47 -2.82 13.68
CA SER A 124 1.07 -2.70 14.10
C SER A 124 0.05 -3.12 13.04
N LEU A 125 0.41 -3.14 11.75
CA LEU A 125 -0.45 -3.61 10.65
C LEU A 125 -0.63 -5.14 10.68
N PHE A 126 0.36 -5.87 11.20
CA PHE A 126 0.38 -7.34 11.19
C PHE A 126 0.16 -7.97 12.56
N GLY A 127 0.06 -7.17 13.62
CA GLY A 127 -0.18 -7.65 14.99
C GLY A 127 1.03 -7.59 15.91
N GLY A 128 2.10 -6.89 15.50
CA GLY A 128 3.27 -6.62 16.33
C GLY A 128 4.58 -6.98 15.65
N GLU A 129 5.66 -6.85 16.43
CA GLU A 129 7.02 -7.18 15.99
C GLU A 129 7.08 -8.63 15.50
N SER A 130 7.77 -8.86 14.38
CA SER A 130 7.94 -10.19 13.77
C SER A 130 6.66 -10.92 13.35
N ALA A 131 5.48 -10.29 13.37
CA ALA A 131 4.22 -10.97 13.02
C ALA A 131 4.21 -11.49 11.58
N GLU A 132 4.76 -10.74 10.62
CA GLU A 132 4.90 -11.20 9.22
C GLU A 132 5.77 -12.47 9.14
N LEU A 133 6.88 -12.53 9.89
CA LEU A 133 7.76 -13.70 9.94
C LEU A 133 7.05 -14.92 10.56
N ALA A 134 6.26 -14.70 11.61
CA ALA A 134 5.46 -15.75 12.23
C ALA A 134 4.45 -16.32 11.21
N MET A 135 3.78 -15.46 10.45
CA MET A 135 2.85 -15.88 9.39
C MET A 135 3.53 -16.69 8.29
N ILE A 136 4.74 -16.26 7.86
CA ILE A 136 5.54 -17.01 6.88
C ILE A 136 5.88 -18.41 7.41
N ARG A 137 6.35 -18.51 8.65
CA ARG A 137 6.67 -19.81 9.28
C ARG A 137 5.44 -20.70 9.44
N THR A 138 4.29 -20.13 9.81
CA THR A 138 3.03 -20.90 9.93
C THR A 138 2.63 -21.53 8.60
N GLU A 139 2.73 -20.78 7.50
CA GLU A 139 2.22 -21.24 6.20
C GLU A 139 3.25 -22.10 5.43
N LEU A 140 4.54 -21.76 5.50
CA LEU A 140 5.62 -22.43 4.75
C LEU A 140 6.44 -23.44 5.56
N GLY A 141 6.26 -23.49 6.88
CA GLY A 141 7.01 -24.37 7.78
C GLY A 141 8.28 -23.73 8.34
N ASP A 142 9.01 -24.52 9.13
CA ASP A 142 10.24 -24.08 9.79
C ASP A 142 11.44 -24.16 8.85
N ILE A 143 11.48 -23.24 7.89
CA ILE A 143 12.58 -23.08 6.93
C ILE A 143 13.58 -22.03 7.41
N PRO A 144 14.86 -22.12 7.00
CA PRO A 144 15.79 -21.00 7.14
C PRO A 144 15.20 -19.74 6.48
N LEU A 145 14.93 -18.71 7.30
CA LEU A 145 14.31 -17.46 6.88
C LEU A 145 15.13 -16.30 7.44
N THR A 146 15.58 -15.42 6.55
CA THR A 146 16.25 -14.17 6.92
C THR A 146 15.82 -13.02 6.00
N GLY A 147 16.28 -11.81 6.28
CA GLY A 147 15.93 -10.63 5.52
C GLY A 147 16.10 -9.35 6.34
N PHE A 148 15.46 -8.27 5.88
CA PHE A 148 15.54 -6.96 6.53
C PHE A 148 14.37 -6.06 6.14
N TYR A 149 14.24 -4.95 6.87
CA TYR A 149 13.29 -3.90 6.51
C TYR A 149 13.90 -2.91 5.51
N ALA A 150 13.19 -2.63 4.43
CA ALA A 150 13.59 -1.71 3.37
C ALA A 150 12.63 -0.52 3.27
N ASN A 151 12.95 0.51 2.48
CA ASN A 151 12.02 1.62 2.19
C ASN A 151 11.56 1.60 0.73
N GLY A 152 11.10 0.41 0.32
CA GLY A 152 10.56 0.16 -1.01
C GLY A 152 11.42 -0.80 -1.84
N GLU A 153 10.81 -1.36 -2.88
CA GLU A 153 11.41 -2.35 -3.76
C GLU A 153 11.35 -1.90 -5.22
N ILE A 154 12.41 -2.18 -5.98
CA ILE A 154 12.49 -1.78 -7.38
C ILE A 154 12.03 -2.92 -8.27
N ARG A 155 11.08 -2.65 -9.16
CA ARG A 155 10.70 -3.55 -10.25
C ARG A 155 10.53 -2.75 -11.53
N HIS A 156 11.24 -3.17 -12.59
CA HIS A 156 11.41 -2.40 -13.83
C HIS A 156 11.94 -0.99 -13.54
N ASN A 157 11.17 0.05 -13.82
CA ASN A 157 11.52 1.46 -13.64
C ASN A 157 10.72 2.12 -12.51
N ARG A 158 10.20 1.34 -11.56
CA ARG A 158 9.32 1.83 -10.48
C ARG A 158 9.81 1.39 -9.11
N LEU A 159 9.57 2.27 -8.13
CA LEU A 159 9.75 2.01 -6.71
C LEU A 159 8.39 1.69 -6.09
N TYR A 160 8.23 0.47 -5.62
CA TYR A 160 7.05 -0.01 -4.93
C TYR A 160 7.22 0.22 -3.42
N GLY A 161 6.28 0.93 -2.81
CA GLY A 161 6.19 1.09 -1.36
C GLY A 161 5.06 0.25 -0.77
N TYR A 162 5.07 0.07 0.55
CA TYR A 162 4.04 -0.68 1.29
C TYR A 162 3.94 -2.17 0.90
N THR A 163 4.96 -2.67 0.23
CA THR A 163 5.08 -4.03 -0.31
C THR A 163 6.02 -4.89 0.52
N GLY A 164 5.83 -6.20 0.43
CA GLY A 164 6.70 -7.20 1.04
C GLY A 164 7.10 -8.19 -0.04
N VAL A 165 8.40 -8.47 -0.14
CA VAL A 165 8.96 -9.35 -1.17
C VAL A 165 9.50 -10.60 -0.51
N LEU A 166 8.99 -11.76 -0.95
CA LEU A 166 9.41 -13.07 -0.50
C LEU A 166 10.07 -13.82 -1.65
N THR A 167 11.34 -14.17 -1.48
CA THR A 167 12.08 -15.05 -2.39
C THR A 167 12.21 -16.42 -1.75
N LEU A 168 11.85 -17.47 -2.48
CA LEU A 168 11.90 -18.86 -2.03
C LEU A 168 12.99 -19.63 -2.78
N PHE A 169 13.74 -20.43 -2.05
CA PHE A 169 14.72 -21.38 -2.58
C PHE A 169 14.14 -22.79 -2.46
N LEU A 170 14.27 -23.60 -3.51
CA LEU A 170 13.72 -24.96 -3.62
C LEU A 170 14.84 -26.00 -3.60
#